data_AF-A0A7C1BHZ9-F1
#
_entry.id   AF-A0A7C1BHZ9-F1
#
_cell.length_a   1.000
_cell.length_b   1.000
_cell.length_c   1.000
_cell.angle_alpha   90.00
_cell.angle_beta   90.00
_cell.angle_gamma   90.00
#
_symmetry.space_group_name_H-M   'P 1'
#
loop_
_entity.id
_entity.type
_entity.pdbx_description
1 polymer ?
#
loop_
_entity_poly.entity_id
_entity_poly.type
_entity_poly.pdbx_seq_one_letter_code
_entity_poly.pdbx_strand_id
1 'polypeptide(L)'
;MEPRKEERFRRIPQPFREEFLQPLTVHDHETIHPDLYRHLIDEGTDIIIEGLRRYNENRKRIISRVREKIDIRSVEKNETFSSLRVVASDAGNNGVDLRSAFIPLYASVALTAEGWRIPDEPIFIAGKPELWTDEFKAGDREALLAFKIQAEVTIRAVEKWSPKFVFFDGPLLLSSWIRPVRDSSPGYIKDFNETLDSIISLIHACYVRDVPIIGFAKRVRAVSLCRSLGVEGMRDTALLDLVLKMGEYTVPNKLTGGLLGEYEKSAKRLGISTQEIREILIFYSSYIRTGFRTPYRLELPCYCIDRLSDAAVILYTTSEEDGIPFSINEADRMVRVTTGISNIRTLMIYSKALELVNAGKMDPEDLNMLTLQHGEPWSLRDEDYIEFKEVG
;
A
#
# COMPACT_ATOMS: atom_id res chain seq x y z
N MET A 1 28.95 -46.37 -7.46
CA MET A 1 29.19 -45.38 -8.52
C MET A 1 27.83 -44.81 -8.91
N GLU A 2 27.53 -43.58 -8.49
CA GLU A 2 26.32 -42.83 -8.88
C GLU A 2 26.69 -41.90 -10.05
N PRO A 3 26.31 -42.20 -11.31
CA PRO A 3 26.38 -41.24 -12.41
C PRO A 3 25.05 -40.50 -12.62
N ARG A 4 24.04 -40.70 -11.77
CA ARG A 4 22.65 -40.29 -12.04
C ARG A 4 22.29 -38.85 -11.67
N LYS A 5 23.12 -38.13 -10.92
CA LYS A 5 22.85 -36.73 -10.54
C LYS A 5 23.29 -35.74 -11.62
N GLU A 6 24.52 -35.85 -12.14
CA GLU A 6 25.06 -34.89 -13.09
C GLU A 6 24.32 -34.84 -14.44
N GLU A 7 23.89 -35.99 -14.98
CA GLU A 7 23.11 -36.05 -16.22
C GLU A 7 21.72 -35.41 -16.10
N ARG A 8 21.10 -35.46 -14.92
CA ARG A 8 19.80 -34.80 -14.67
C ARG A 8 19.96 -33.28 -14.56
N PHE A 9 21.03 -32.80 -13.92
CA PHE A 9 21.36 -31.37 -13.92
C PHE A 9 21.63 -30.87 -15.34
N ARG A 10 22.37 -31.65 -16.15
CA ARG A 10 22.43 -31.68 -17.63
C ARG A 10 21.24 -31.08 -18.39
N ARG A 11 20.03 -31.47 -18.00
CA ARG A 11 18.78 -31.21 -18.73
C ARG A 11 18.07 -29.92 -18.32
N ILE A 12 18.51 -29.30 -17.24
CA ILE A 12 17.98 -28.02 -16.75
C ILE A 12 18.68 -26.90 -17.53
N PRO A 13 17.98 -25.92 -18.13
CA PRO A 13 18.62 -24.83 -18.86
C PRO A 13 19.71 -24.13 -18.02
N GLN A 14 20.83 -23.81 -18.65
CA GLN A 14 21.96 -23.13 -17.99
C GLN A 14 21.52 -21.86 -17.22
N PRO A 15 20.67 -20.97 -17.78
CA PRO A 15 20.20 -19.79 -17.07
C PRO A 15 19.49 -20.12 -15.75
N PHE A 16 18.74 -21.22 -15.70
CA PHE A 16 18.07 -21.65 -14.47
C PHE A 16 19.06 -22.17 -13.42
N ARG A 17 20.11 -22.88 -13.83
CA ARG A 17 21.14 -23.34 -12.87
C ARG A 17 21.92 -22.17 -12.29
N GLU A 18 22.08 -21.12 -13.06
CA GLU A 18 22.78 -19.91 -12.64
C GLU A 18 21.84 -19.06 -11.75
N GLU A 19 20.61 -18.78 -12.16
CA GLU A 19 19.74 -17.87 -11.40
C GLU A 19 18.99 -18.51 -10.22
N PHE A 20 18.50 -19.76 -10.33
CA PHE A 20 17.66 -20.39 -9.30
C PHE A 20 18.44 -21.27 -8.31
N LEU A 21 19.65 -21.70 -8.68
CA LEU A 21 20.49 -22.57 -7.84
C LEU A 21 21.73 -21.86 -7.28
N GLN A 22 22.25 -20.78 -7.89
CA GLN A 22 23.38 -20.01 -7.33
C GLN A 22 23.05 -19.15 -6.09
N PRO A 23 21.81 -18.68 -5.82
CA PRO A 23 21.54 -17.96 -4.56
C PRO A 23 21.80 -18.81 -3.30
N LEU A 24 21.95 -20.13 -3.45
CA LEU A 24 22.35 -21.05 -2.38
C LEU A 24 23.86 -21.08 -2.12
N THR A 25 24.66 -20.42 -2.97
CA THR A 25 26.10 -20.21 -2.79
C THR A 25 26.34 -18.75 -2.40
N VAL A 26 26.78 -18.55 -1.16
CA VAL A 26 27.17 -17.24 -0.62
C VAL A 26 28.29 -16.68 -1.48
N HIS A 27 28.02 -15.62 -2.24
CA HIS A 27 29.05 -14.82 -2.87
C HIS A 27 29.42 -13.67 -1.94
N ASP A 28 30.54 -13.84 -1.23
CA ASP A 28 31.24 -12.72 -0.59
C ASP A 28 31.82 -11.84 -1.70
N HIS A 29 31.11 -10.77 -2.06
CA HIS A 29 31.72 -9.67 -2.79
C HIS A 29 32.57 -8.85 -1.80
N GLU A 30 33.82 -9.28 -1.56
CA GLU A 30 34.83 -8.45 -0.90
C GLU A 30 34.93 -7.10 -1.62
N THR A 31 34.86 -6.01 -0.86
CA THR A 31 34.67 -4.64 -1.34
C THR A 31 35.88 -4.12 -2.13
N ILE A 32 35.72 -3.99 -3.45
CA ILE A 32 36.80 -3.68 -4.42
C ILE A 32 37.25 -2.20 -4.42
N HIS A 33 36.52 -1.27 -3.77
CA HIS A 33 36.78 0.18 -3.87
C HIS A 33 36.71 0.95 -2.54
N PRO A 34 37.72 0.84 -1.65
CA PRO A 34 37.73 1.50 -0.34
C PRO A 34 37.54 3.03 -0.39
N ASP A 35 38.11 3.71 -1.40
CA ASP A 35 37.99 5.17 -1.54
C ASP A 35 36.56 5.62 -1.87
N LEU A 36 35.81 4.82 -2.65
CA LEU A 36 34.41 5.07 -2.94
C LEU A 36 33.56 4.97 -1.67
N TYR A 37 33.76 3.91 -0.88
CA TYR A 37 33.06 3.73 0.38
C TYR A 37 33.43 4.79 1.39
N ARG A 38 34.70 5.19 1.47
CA ARG A 38 35.14 6.31 2.32
C ARG A 38 34.46 7.62 1.94
N HIS A 39 34.37 7.94 0.65
CA HIS A 39 33.68 9.15 0.20
C HIS A 39 32.16 9.09 0.46
N LEU A 40 31.52 7.94 0.27
CA LEU A 40 30.09 7.74 0.52
C LEU A 40 29.74 7.71 2.02
N ILE A 41 30.55 7.04 2.84
CA ILE A 41 30.26 6.78 4.25
C ILE A 41 30.80 7.89 5.14
N ASP A 42 31.99 8.44 4.90
CA ASP A 42 32.56 9.45 5.80
C ASP A 42 32.17 10.86 5.34
N GLU A 43 32.69 11.28 4.19
CA GLU A 43 32.49 12.65 3.68
C GLU A 43 31.02 12.93 3.35
N GLY A 44 30.33 11.97 2.74
CA GLY A 44 28.90 12.05 2.47
C GLY A 44 28.05 12.15 3.74
N THR A 45 28.40 11.40 4.79
CA THR A 45 27.62 11.38 6.04
C THR A 45 27.70 12.72 6.76
N ASP A 46 28.88 13.34 6.87
CA ASP A 46 29.01 14.63 7.55
C ASP A 46 28.16 15.72 6.87
N ILE A 47 28.16 15.75 5.54
CA ILE A 47 27.33 16.68 4.75
C ILE A 47 25.84 16.43 5.00
N ILE A 48 25.42 15.15 5.05
CA ILE A 48 24.04 14.75 5.33
C ILE A 48 23.63 15.16 6.75
N ILE A 49 24.47 14.90 7.76
CA ILE A 49 24.20 15.24 9.16
C ILE A 49 24.06 16.75 9.32
N GLU A 50 24.93 17.54 8.69
CA GLU A 50 24.80 19.00 8.70
C GLU A 50 23.54 19.48 7.97
N GLY A 51 23.16 18.81 6.87
CA GLY A 51 21.88 19.01 6.19
C GLY A 51 20.67 18.73 7.09
N LEU A 52 20.68 17.60 7.81
CA LEU A 52 19.64 17.20 8.75
C LEU A 52 19.55 18.15 9.94
N ARG A 53 20.69 18.63 10.45
CA ARG A 53 20.76 19.64 11.52
C ARG A 53 20.08 20.93 11.08
N ARG A 54 20.46 21.48 9.91
CA ARG A 54 19.84 22.68 9.33
C ARG A 54 18.34 22.49 9.07
N TYR A 55 17.95 21.32 8.55
CA TYR A 55 16.55 20.98 8.34
C TYR A 55 15.75 20.98 9.65
N ASN A 56 16.28 20.36 10.71
CA ASN A 56 15.64 20.30 12.02
C ASN A 56 15.54 21.68 12.70
N GLU A 57 16.59 22.51 12.59
CA GLU A 57 16.57 23.90 13.07
C GLU A 57 15.50 24.73 12.35
N ASN A 58 15.35 24.56 11.03
CA ASN A 58 14.28 25.19 10.27
C ASN A 58 12.89 24.69 10.73
N ARG A 59 12.74 23.38 10.91
CA ARG A 59 11.53 22.73 11.43
C ARG A 59 11.10 23.36 12.75
N LYS A 60 12.02 23.49 13.71
CA LYS A 60 11.77 24.05 15.05
C LYS A 60 11.43 25.54 15.02
N ARG A 61 12.10 26.33 14.17
CA ARG A 61 11.84 27.77 14.02
C ARG A 61 10.43 28.08 13.51
N ILE A 62 9.88 27.19 12.68
CA ILE A 62 8.58 27.38 12.04
C ILE A 62 7.41 26.96 12.96
N ILE A 63 7.65 26.12 13.98
CA ILE A 63 6.61 25.60 14.89
C ILE A 63 5.74 26.72 15.48
N SER A 64 6.36 27.76 16.04
CA SER A 64 5.62 28.83 16.73
C SER A 64 4.64 29.53 15.80
N ARG A 65 5.05 29.80 14.56
CA ARG A 65 4.21 30.42 13.51
C ARG A 65 3.09 29.51 13.01
N VAL A 66 3.28 28.20 13.12
CA VAL A 66 2.38 27.18 12.58
C VAL A 66 1.34 26.75 13.60
N ARG A 67 1.71 26.64 14.89
CA ARG A 67 0.77 26.25 15.95
C ARG A 67 -0.44 27.18 16.04
N GLU A 68 -0.28 28.46 15.75
CA GLU A 68 -1.38 29.44 15.74
C GLU A 68 -2.30 29.31 14.51
N LYS A 69 -1.87 28.58 13.48
CA LYS A 69 -2.58 28.47 12.19
C LYS A 69 -3.20 27.08 11.95
N ILE A 70 -2.85 26.09 12.76
CA ILE A 70 -3.39 24.74 12.66
C ILE A 70 -4.39 24.56 13.80
N ASP A 71 -5.66 24.39 13.44
CA ASP A 71 -6.66 23.98 14.41
C ASP A 71 -6.48 22.49 14.74
N ILE A 72 -6.35 22.21 16.03
CA ILE A 72 -6.12 20.87 16.57
C ILE A 72 -7.25 20.55 17.53
N ARG A 73 -7.74 19.32 17.46
CA ARG A 73 -8.70 18.75 18.40
C ARG A 73 -8.09 17.52 19.06
N SER A 74 -8.53 17.21 20.26
CA SER A 74 -8.08 16.05 21.02
C SER A 74 -9.25 15.10 21.27
N VAL A 75 -8.95 13.80 21.22
CA VAL A 75 -9.85 12.73 21.64
C VAL A 75 -9.21 11.93 22.76
N GLU A 76 -10.06 11.41 23.64
CA GLU A 76 -9.65 10.45 24.66
C GLU A 76 -9.98 9.03 24.21
N LYS A 77 -9.26 8.05 24.77
CA LYS A 77 -9.57 6.65 24.53
C LYS A 77 -10.93 6.31 25.12
N ASN A 78 -11.73 5.55 24.38
CA ASN A 78 -13.05 5.12 24.81
C ASN A 78 -13.34 3.70 24.32
N GLU A 79 -13.16 2.72 25.21
CA GLU A 79 -13.32 1.28 24.90
C GLU A 79 -14.76 0.90 24.51
N THR A 80 -15.76 1.58 25.07
CA THR A 80 -17.16 1.30 24.73
C THR A 80 -17.47 1.77 23.31
N PHE A 81 -16.96 2.95 22.94
CA PHE A 81 -17.15 3.51 21.62
C PHE A 81 -16.30 2.80 20.55
N SER A 82 -15.09 2.35 20.90
CA SER A 82 -14.24 1.57 19.99
C SER A 82 -14.77 0.16 19.71
N SER A 83 -15.66 -0.34 20.57
CA SER A 83 -16.36 -1.63 20.37
C SER A 83 -17.47 -1.55 19.32
N LEU A 84 -17.72 -0.39 18.71
CA LEU A 84 -18.61 -0.27 17.56
C LEU A 84 -18.08 -1.14 16.41
N ARG A 85 -19.01 -1.79 15.70
CA ARG A 85 -18.68 -2.60 14.53
C ARG A 85 -18.13 -1.72 13.41
N VAL A 86 -16.90 -1.98 13.00
CA VAL A 86 -16.25 -1.32 11.87
C VAL A 86 -15.87 -2.34 10.81
N VAL A 87 -15.61 -1.86 9.59
CA VAL A 87 -14.97 -2.63 8.52
C VAL A 87 -13.62 -2.03 8.24
N ALA A 88 -12.60 -2.87 8.12
CA ALA A 88 -11.29 -2.48 7.61
C ALA A 88 -10.95 -3.30 6.37
N SER A 89 -10.24 -2.68 5.43
CA SER A 89 -9.84 -3.34 4.18
C SER A 89 -8.45 -2.92 3.74
N ASP A 90 -7.67 -3.88 3.25
CA ASP A 90 -6.34 -3.65 2.67
C ASP A 90 -6.16 -4.48 1.39
N ALA A 91 -5.18 -4.11 0.57
CA ALA A 91 -4.78 -4.82 -0.63
C ALA A 91 -3.26 -4.98 -0.70
N GLY A 92 -2.82 -6.18 -1.04
CA GLY A 92 -1.41 -6.53 -1.21
C GLY A 92 -1.12 -6.94 -2.65
N ASN A 93 0.05 -6.57 -3.14
CA ASN A 93 0.53 -6.96 -4.46
C ASN A 93 2.04 -7.20 -4.46
N ASN A 94 2.48 -8.18 -5.25
CA ASN A 94 3.88 -8.54 -5.39
C ASN A 94 4.11 -9.41 -6.64
N GLY A 95 3.70 -8.91 -7.80
CA GLY A 95 3.94 -9.60 -9.08
C GLY A 95 5.43 -9.72 -9.40
N VAL A 96 5.73 -10.61 -10.35
CA VAL A 96 7.12 -10.93 -10.73
C VAL A 96 7.37 -10.53 -12.16
N ASP A 97 8.47 -9.84 -12.39
CA ASP A 97 8.96 -9.56 -13.74
C ASP A 97 9.86 -10.70 -14.23
N LEU A 98 9.38 -11.41 -15.25
CA LEU A 98 10.15 -12.44 -15.94
C LEU A 98 10.73 -11.82 -17.20
N ARG A 99 11.82 -12.41 -17.70
CA ARG A 99 12.50 -11.99 -18.93
C ARG A 99 11.56 -11.74 -20.12
N SER A 100 10.44 -12.46 -20.18
CA SER A 100 9.49 -12.40 -21.30
C SER A 100 8.14 -11.76 -20.97
N ALA A 101 7.83 -11.55 -19.68
CA ALA A 101 6.51 -11.09 -19.25
C ALA A 101 6.47 -10.78 -17.76
N PHE A 102 5.54 -9.90 -17.38
CA PHE A 102 5.15 -9.70 -15.99
C PHE A 102 4.01 -10.64 -15.60
N ILE A 103 4.11 -11.28 -14.43
CA ILE A 103 3.04 -12.11 -13.86
C ILE A 103 2.49 -11.42 -12.61
N PRO A 104 1.31 -10.78 -12.67
CA PRO A 104 0.73 -10.10 -11.52
C PRO A 104 0.31 -11.09 -10.43
N LEU A 105 0.52 -10.70 -9.18
CA LEU A 105 0.07 -11.35 -7.96
C LEU A 105 -0.47 -10.29 -7.00
N TYR A 106 -1.78 -10.21 -6.88
CA TYR A 106 -2.43 -9.26 -5.99
C TYR A 106 -3.65 -9.90 -5.33
N ALA A 107 -4.01 -9.42 -4.15
CA ALA A 107 -5.15 -9.85 -3.36
C ALA A 107 -5.69 -8.70 -2.52
N SER A 108 -6.93 -8.84 -2.06
CA SER A 108 -7.53 -7.92 -1.10
C SER A 108 -8.37 -8.66 -0.06
N VAL A 109 -8.43 -8.06 1.13
CA VAL A 109 -9.26 -8.52 2.24
C VAL A 109 -10.13 -7.37 2.75
N ALA A 110 -11.35 -7.70 3.16
CA ALA A 110 -12.11 -6.90 4.10
C ALA A 110 -12.50 -7.74 5.31
N LEU A 111 -12.32 -7.18 6.50
CA LEU A 111 -12.71 -7.79 7.77
C LEU A 111 -13.60 -6.83 8.54
N THR A 112 -14.44 -7.37 9.41
CA THR A 112 -15.15 -6.58 10.41
C THR A 112 -14.45 -6.72 11.77
N ALA A 113 -14.46 -5.64 12.55
CA ALA A 113 -13.90 -5.63 13.88
C ALA A 113 -14.85 -4.96 14.88
N GLU A 114 -14.83 -5.44 16.12
CA GLU A 114 -15.50 -4.85 17.29
C GLU A 114 -14.45 -4.72 18.40
N GLY A 115 -13.88 -3.53 18.56
CA GLY A 115 -12.71 -3.31 19.41
C GLY A 115 -11.51 -4.13 18.92
N TRP A 116 -11.08 -5.09 19.75
CA TRP A 116 -9.90 -5.96 19.50
C TRP A 116 -10.27 -7.36 18.99
N ARG A 117 -11.46 -7.51 18.40
CA ARG A 117 -11.98 -8.82 17.97
C ARG A 117 -12.46 -8.75 16.53
N ILE A 118 -12.28 -9.86 15.82
CA ILE A 118 -12.82 -10.09 14.48
C ILE A 118 -13.98 -11.08 14.63
N PRO A 119 -15.24 -10.61 14.73
CA PRO A 119 -16.37 -11.48 15.07
C PRO A 119 -16.83 -12.38 13.91
N ASP A 120 -16.50 -12.03 12.67
CA ASP A 120 -16.93 -12.74 11.46
C ASP A 120 -15.75 -13.10 10.55
N GLU A 121 -15.91 -14.14 9.72
CA GLU A 121 -14.90 -14.57 8.76
C GLU A 121 -14.61 -13.48 7.70
N PRO A 122 -13.34 -13.07 7.50
CA PRO A 122 -12.96 -12.08 6.49
C PRO A 122 -13.35 -12.48 5.06
N ILE A 123 -13.60 -11.48 4.22
CA ILE A 123 -13.88 -11.68 2.79
C ILE A 123 -12.59 -11.47 2.02
N PHE A 124 -12.20 -12.44 1.20
CA PHE A 124 -11.01 -12.38 0.36
C PHE A 124 -11.37 -12.31 -1.13
N ILE A 125 -10.61 -11.54 -1.89
CA ILE A 125 -10.62 -11.56 -3.36
C ILE A 125 -9.18 -11.71 -3.82
N ALA A 126 -8.92 -12.72 -4.65
CA ALA A 126 -7.64 -12.87 -5.34
C ALA A 126 -7.72 -12.22 -6.72
N GLY A 127 -6.61 -11.64 -7.16
CA GLY A 127 -6.44 -11.10 -8.49
C GLY A 127 -6.56 -12.16 -9.59
N LYS A 128 -6.88 -11.71 -10.80
CA LYS A 128 -6.96 -12.62 -11.96
C LYS A 128 -5.56 -13.14 -12.31
N PRO A 129 -5.41 -14.46 -12.56
CA PRO A 129 -4.15 -15.00 -13.06
C PRO A 129 -3.97 -14.60 -14.53
N GLU A 130 -3.01 -13.72 -14.79
CA GLU A 130 -2.71 -13.19 -16.12
C GLU A 130 -1.22 -13.27 -16.42
N LEU A 131 -0.86 -13.05 -17.69
CA LEU A 131 0.51 -12.92 -18.19
C LEU A 131 0.57 -11.68 -19.07
N TRP A 132 1.47 -10.76 -18.77
CA TRP A 132 1.58 -9.48 -19.47
C TRP A 132 2.93 -9.39 -20.19
N THR A 133 2.95 -9.65 -21.49
CA THR A 133 4.19 -9.78 -22.28
C THR A 133 4.88 -8.46 -22.65
N ASP A 134 4.14 -7.35 -22.62
CA ASP A 134 4.64 -6.01 -22.96
C ASP A 134 3.72 -4.96 -22.33
N GLU A 135 3.74 -4.86 -20.99
CA GLU A 135 2.86 -3.94 -20.27
C GLU A 135 3.56 -2.65 -19.85
N PHE A 136 2.89 -1.54 -20.11
CA PHE A 136 3.33 -0.22 -19.66
C PHE A 136 3.23 -0.15 -18.14
N LYS A 137 4.38 -0.05 -17.47
CA LYS A 137 4.48 0.06 -16.00
C LYS A 137 3.66 -1.01 -15.27
N ALA A 138 4.00 -2.27 -15.51
CA ALA A 138 3.28 -3.41 -14.96
C ALA A 138 3.00 -3.32 -13.44
N GLY A 139 3.97 -2.90 -12.63
CA GLY A 139 3.78 -2.70 -11.18
C GLY A 139 2.73 -1.64 -10.83
N ASP A 140 2.65 -0.53 -11.57
CA ASP A 140 1.61 0.49 -11.37
C ASP A 140 0.23 -0.06 -11.77
N ARG A 141 0.15 -0.85 -12.85
CA ARG A 141 -1.10 -1.51 -13.30
C ARG A 141 -1.57 -2.55 -12.27
N GLU A 142 -0.66 -3.33 -11.72
CA GLU A 142 -0.95 -4.29 -10.66
C GLU A 142 -1.49 -3.59 -9.40
N ALA A 143 -0.86 -2.50 -8.96
CA ALA A 143 -1.34 -1.73 -7.82
C ALA A 143 -2.75 -1.16 -8.07
N LEU A 144 -3.04 -0.68 -9.28
CA LEU A 144 -4.40 -0.25 -9.67
C LEU A 144 -5.41 -1.39 -9.51
N LEU A 145 -5.09 -2.58 -10.01
CA LEU A 145 -5.96 -3.75 -9.89
C LEU A 145 -6.14 -4.20 -8.43
N ALA A 146 -5.11 -4.06 -7.59
CA ALA A 146 -5.20 -4.31 -6.15
C ALA A 146 -6.19 -3.33 -5.48
N PHE A 147 -6.08 -2.03 -5.76
CA PHE A 147 -7.05 -1.01 -5.28
C PHE A 147 -8.47 -1.28 -5.78
N LYS A 148 -8.62 -1.75 -7.02
CA LYS A 148 -9.93 -2.10 -7.59
C LYS A 148 -10.60 -3.20 -6.77
N ILE A 149 -9.91 -4.31 -6.53
CA ILE A 149 -10.50 -5.42 -5.76
C ILE A 149 -10.65 -5.08 -4.28
N GLN A 150 -9.85 -4.14 -3.74
CA GLN A 150 -10.08 -3.56 -2.41
C GLN A 150 -11.42 -2.85 -2.34
N ALA A 151 -11.72 -2.00 -3.33
CA ALA A 151 -13.01 -1.32 -3.35
C ALA A 151 -14.18 -2.33 -3.47
N GLU A 152 -14.04 -3.34 -4.33
CA GLU A 152 -15.05 -4.39 -4.50
C GLU A 152 -15.30 -5.22 -3.24
N VAL A 153 -14.23 -5.65 -2.54
CA VAL A 153 -14.37 -6.45 -1.31
C VAL A 153 -14.95 -5.62 -0.16
N THR A 154 -14.61 -4.34 -0.08
CA THR A 154 -15.16 -3.43 0.92
C THR A 154 -16.64 -3.16 0.68
N ILE A 155 -17.10 -3.02 -0.56
CA ILE A 155 -18.54 -2.94 -0.88
C ILE A 155 -19.28 -4.18 -0.33
N ARG A 156 -18.76 -5.38 -0.62
CA ARG A 156 -19.36 -6.64 -0.12
C ARG A 156 -19.38 -6.69 1.41
N ALA A 157 -18.33 -6.21 2.06
CA ALA A 157 -18.24 -6.15 3.52
C ALA A 157 -19.25 -5.17 4.12
N VAL A 158 -19.41 -3.99 3.53
CA VAL A 158 -20.41 -2.99 3.95
C VAL A 158 -21.82 -3.56 3.81
N GLU A 159 -22.10 -4.24 2.70
CA GLU A 159 -23.38 -4.90 2.44
C GLU A 159 -23.68 -6.04 3.42
N LYS A 160 -22.68 -6.87 3.70
CA LYS A 160 -22.80 -8.04 4.56
C LYS A 160 -22.97 -7.65 6.04
N TRP A 161 -22.18 -6.68 6.51
CA TRP A 161 -22.01 -6.44 7.95
C TRP A 161 -22.63 -5.13 8.46
N SER A 162 -23.05 -4.23 7.57
CA SER A 162 -23.66 -2.94 7.92
C SER A 162 -22.89 -2.19 9.04
N PRO A 163 -21.59 -1.91 8.84
CA PRO A 163 -20.75 -1.34 9.88
C PRO A 163 -21.09 0.12 10.18
N LYS A 164 -20.59 0.62 11.31
CA LYS A 164 -20.68 2.03 11.70
C LYS A 164 -19.60 2.91 11.06
N PHE A 165 -18.45 2.33 10.71
CA PHE A 165 -17.36 3.01 10.02
C PHE A 165 -16.67 2.05 9.06
N VAL A 166 -16.13 2.60 7.98
CA VAL A 166 -15.19 1.91 7.07
C VAL A 166 -13.83 2.59 7.19
N PHE A 167 -12.80 1.81 7.51
CA PHE A 167 -11.40 2.20 7.47
C PHE A 167 -10.72 1.54 6.28
N PHE A 168 -10.40 2.35 5.28
CA PHE A 168 -9.76 1.90 4.05
C PHE A 168 -8.25 2.12 4.19
N ASP A 169 -7.43 1.06 4.20
CA ASP A 169 -5.97 1.22 4.26
C ASP A 169 -5.47 1.80 2.93
N GLY A 170 -4.87 2.99 3.00
CA GLY A 170 -4.50 3.79 1.84
C GLY A 170 -5.38 5.02 1.59
N PRO A 171 -5.01 5.83 0.60
CA PRO A 171 -5.77 7.03 0.21
C PRO A 171 -7.06 6.65 -0.52
N LEU A 172 -8.12 7.44 -0.35
CA LEU A 172 -9.35 7.31 -1.16
C LEU A 172 -9.19 7.98 -2.53
N LEU A 173 -8.29 8.96 -2.62
CA LEU A 173 -7.89 9.58 -3.88
C LEU A 173 -6.65 8.91 -4.44
N LEU A 174 -6.81 8.30 -5.61
CA LEU A 174 -5.70 7.77 -6.39
C LEU A 174 -4.68 8.87 -6.70
N SER A 175 -3.40 8.49 -6.67
CA SER A 175 -2.30 9.40 -6.93
C SER A 175 -2.28 9.88 -8.39
N SER A 176 -1.85 11.11 -8.65
CA SER A 176 -1.73 11.59 -10.04
C SER A 176 -0.66 10.85 -10.86
N TRP A 177 0.28 10.14 -10.21
CA TRP A 177 1.36 9.43 -10.88
C TRP A 177 0.93 8.19 -11.66
N ILE A 178 -0.18 7.55 -11.24
CA ILE A 178 -0.80 6.39 -11.91
C ILE A 178 -1.79 6.80 -13.00
N ARG A 179 -1.84 8.11 -13.33
CA ARG A 179 -2.68 8.58 -14.43
C ARG A 179 -2.14 8.03 -15.76
N PRO A 180 -3.00 7.49 -16.63
CA PRO A 180 -2.61 7.10 -17.97
C PRO A 180 -2.02 8.30 -18.74
N VAL A 181 -0.94 8.04 -19.48
CA VAL A 181 -0.28 8.99 -20.37
C VAL A 181 -0.51 8.57 -21.83
N ARG A 182 -0.03 9.37 -22.79
CA ARG A 182 -0.27 9.13 -24.23
C ARG A 182 0.14 7.72 -24.70
N ASP A 183 1.20 7.19 -24.10
CA ASP A 183 1.78 5.89 -24.48
C ASP A 183 1.32 4.73 -23.57
N SER A 184 0.34 4.98 -22.69
CA SER A 184 -0.24 3.91 -21.87
C SER A 184 -0.97 2.89 -22.73
N SER A 185 -0.84 1.61 -22.37
CA SER A 185 -1.51 0.53 -23.08
C SER A 185 -3.04 0.64 -22.97
N PRO A 186 -3.81 0.09 -23.92
CA PRO A 186 -5.27 0.00 -23.81
C PRO A 186 -5.71 -0.76 -22.54
N GLY A 187 -4.95 -1.77 -22.12
CA GLY A 187 -5.19 -2.52 -20.88
C GLY A 187 -5.04 -1.64 -19.64
N TYR A 188 -3.95 -0.88 -19.54
CA TYR A 188 -3.72 0.06 -18.45
C TYR A 188 -4.83 1.12 -18.36
N ILE A 189 -5.21 1.72 -19.50
CA ILE A 189 -6.28 2.74 -19.54
C ILE A 189 -7.61 2.14 -19.07
N LYS A 190 -7.93 0.93 -19.52
CA LYS A 190 -9.14 0.22 -19.11
C LYS A 190 -9.14 -0.03 -17.60
N ASP A 191 -8.08 -0.62 -17.07
CA ASP A 191 -7.99 -0.97 -15.65
C ASP A 191 -7.98 0.27 -14.76
N PHE A 192 -7.34 1.37 -15.19
CA PHE A 192 -7.42 2.65 -14.51
C PHE A 192 -8.88 3.14 -14.40
N ASN A 193 -9.65 3.11 -15.49
CA ASN A 193 -11.04 3.53 -15.47
C ASN A 193 -11.92 2.59 -14.62
N GLU A 194 -11.73 1.27 -14.72
CA GLU A 194 -12.48 0.31 -13.91
C GLU A 194 -12.15 0.44 -12.42
N THR A 195 -10.90 0.80 -12.07
CA THR A 195 -10.48 1.08 -10.69
C THR A 195 -11.17 2.34 -10.16
N LEU A 196 -11.19 3.43 -10.95
CA LEU A 196 -11.93 4.64 -10.60
C LEU A 196 -13.41 4.35 -10.36
N ASP A 197 -14.03 3.62 -11.29
CA ASP A 197 -15.45 3.26 -11.20
C ASP A 197 -15.72 2.45 -9.92
N SER A 198 -14.81 1.55 -9.52
CA SER A 198 -14.94 0.73 -8.31
C SER A 198 -14.79 1.56 -7.02
N ILE A 199 -13.81 2.46 -6.95
CA ILE A 199 -13.62 3.35 -5.79
C ILE A 199 -14.82 4.29 -5.63
N ILE A 200 -15.33 4.86 -6.72
CA ILE A 200 -16.52 5.72 -6.67
C ILE A 200 -17.75 4.93 -6.26
N SER A 201 -17.90 3.70 -6.78
CA SER A 201 -18.97 2.81 -6.35
C SER A 201 -18.90 2.50 -4.86
N LEU A 202 -17.70 2.33 -4.29
CA LEU A 202 -17.52 2.16 -2.84
C LEU A 202 -17.95 3.41 -2.07
N ILE A 203 -17.44 4.58 -2.45
CA ILE A 203 -17.78 5.82 -1.74
C ILE A 203 -19.28 6.11 -1.82
N HIS A 204 -19.89 5.87 -2.98
CA HIS A 204 -21.32 6.02 -3.18
C HIS A 204 -22.13 4.98 -2.38
N ALA A 205 -21.70 3.72 -2.35
CA ALA A 205 -22.34 2.66 -1.56
C ALA A 205 -22.33 2.96 -0.06
N CYS A 206 -21.22 3.54 0.44
CA CYS A 206 -21.10 4.03 1.81
C CYS A 206 -22.01 5.25 2.05
N TYR A 207 -22.03 6.23 1.13
CA TYR A 207 -22.89 7.41 1.21
C TYR A 207 -24.38 7.06 1.29
N VAL A 208 -24.87 6.20 0.39
CA VAL A 208 -26.28 5.79 0.34
C VAL A 208 -26.71 5.06 1.61
N ARG A 209 -25.79 4.35 2.28
CA ARG A 209 -26.04 3.61 3.53
C ARG A 209 -25.77 4.44 4.78
N ASP A 210 -25.40 5.71 4.62
CA ASP A 210 -24.94 6.60 5.69
C ASP A 210 -23.82 5.98 6.56
N VAL A 211 -22.85 5.34 5.90
CA VAL A 211 -21.66 4.79 6.54
C VAL A 211 -20.46 5.69 6.20
N PRO A 212 -19.78 6.30 7.19
CA PRO A 212 -18.60 7.09 6.94
C PRO A 212 -17.42 6.20 6.51
N ILE A 213 -16.72 6.63 5.47
CA ILE A 213 -15.49 5.99 4.98
C ILE A 213 -14.29 6.92 5.18
N ILE A 214 -13.24 6.38 5.80
CA ILE A 214 -11.99 7.09 6.09
C ILE A 214 -10.83 6.30 5.48
N GLY A 215 -10.13 6.91 4.53
CA GLY A 215 -8.84 6.43 4.05
C GLY A 215 -7.75 6.70 5.06
N PHE A 216 -6.99 5.68 5.45
CA PHE A 216 -5.92 5.74 6.44
C PHE A 216 -4.57 5.53 5.75
N ALA A 217 -3.80 6.59 5.55
CA ALA A 217 -2.52 6.52 4.84
C ALA A 217 -1.32 6.52 5.81
N LYS A 218 -0.61 5.38 5.86
CA LYS A 218 0.62 5.15 6.66
C LYS A 218 1.83 5.95 6.14
N ARG A 219 2.00 6.00 4.81
CA ARG A 219 3.21 6.54 4.15
C ARG A 219 2.90 7.79 3.36
N VAL A 220 2.97 8.94 4.03
CA VAL A 220 2.52 10.22 3.46
C VAL A 220 3.71 11.07 3.04
N ARG A 221 3.78 11.37 1.73
CA ARG A 221 4.72 12.35 1.16
C ARG A 221 4.06 13.69 0.84
N ALA A 222 2.87 13.94 1.41
CA ALA A 222 2.12 15.17 1.19
C ALA A 222 2.87 16.39 1.76
N VAL A 223 2.72 17.50 1.04
CA VAL A 223 3.31 18.82 1.36
C VAL A 223 2.25 19.93 1.32
N SER A 224 0.97 19.56 1.21
CA SER A 224 -0.12 20.49 0.97
C SER A 224 -0.36 21.43 2.15
N LEU A 225 -0.28 20.91 3.37
CA LEU A 225 -0.44 21.72 4.58
C LEU A 225 0.75 22.66 4.77
N CYS A 226 1.97 22.16 4.60
CA CYS A 226 3.17 22.98 4.64
C CYS A 226 3.09 24.11 3.60
N ARG A 227 2.69 23.78 2.37
CA ARG A 227 2.55 24.77 1.28
C ARG A 227 1.48 25.82 1.60
N SER A 228 0.32 25.43 2.14
CA SER A 228 -0.72 26.40 2.54
C SER A 228 -0.27 27.33 3.67
N LEU A 229 0.70 26.89 4.48
CA LEU A 229 1.32 27.68 5.53
C LEU A 229 2.52 28.53 5.05
N GLY A 230 2.87 28.45 3.76
CA GLY A 230 4.03 29.14 3.17
C GLY A 230 5.37 28.48 3.50
N VAL A 231 5.37 27.19 3.82
CA VAL A 231 6.56 26.39 4.14
C VAL A 231 6.89 25.50 2.94
N GLU A 232 8.00 25.81 2.27
CA GLU A 232 8.49 25.03 1.13
C GLU A 232 9.47 23.93 1.55
N GLY A 233 9.53 22.85 0.76
CA GLY A 233 10.49 21.76 0.96
C GLY A 233 10.27 20.90 2.23
N MET A 234 9.12 20.99 2.89
CA MET A 234 8.81 20.25 4.11
C MET A 234 7.58 19.35 3.93
N ARG A 235 7.68 18.10 4.36
CA ARG A 235 6.53 17.18 4.42
C ARG A 235 5.61 17.54 5.57
N ASP A 236 4.31 17.40 5.36
CA ASP A 236 3.29 17.69 6.36
C ASP A 236 3.55 16.88 7.65
N THR A 237 3.87 15.59 7.52
CA THR A 237 4.17 14.72 8.66
C THR A 237 5.43 15.11 9.43
N ALA A 238 6.44 15.68 8.77
CA ALA A 238 7.66 16.14 9.44
C ALA A 238 7.40 17.36 10.33
N LEU A 239 6.49 18.24 9.91
CA LEU A 239 6.04 19.37 10.72
C LEU A 239 5.11 18.91 11.84
N LEU A 240 4.12 18.09 11.50
CA LEU A 240 3.08 17.66 12.44
C LEU A 240 3.60 16.73 13.54
N ASP A 241 4.70 16.01 13.31
CA ASP A 241 5.40 15.24 14.35
C ASP A 241 5.83 16.10 15.56
N LEU A 242 6.06 17.40 15.38
CA LEU A 242 6.39 18.35 16.46
C LEU A 242 5.17 19.06 17.06
N VAL A 243 4.04 18.99 16.37
CA VAL A 243 2.83 19.77 16.68
C VAL A 243 1.80 18.90 17.39
N LEU A 244 1.48 17.74 16.83
CA LEU A 244 0.46 16.83 17.35
C LEU A 244 1.01 15.98 18.50
N LYS A 245 0.24 15.91 19.59
CA LYS A 245 0.40 14.94 20.68
C LYS A 245 -0.47 13.71 20.44
N MET A 246 -0.27 12.65 21.22
CA MET A 246 -1.08 11.45 21.13
C MET A 246 -2.56 11.77 21.39
N GLY A 247 -3.45 11.21 20.55
CA GLY A 247 -4.89 11.48 20.58
C GLY A 247 -5.28 12.82 19.96
N GLU A 248 -4.34 13.62 19.45
CA GLU A 248 -4.65 14.85 18.74
C GLU A 248 -4.75 14.62 17.23
N TYR A 249 -5.67 15.36 16.61
CA TYR A 249 -5.84 15.40 15.16
C TYR A 249 -6.07 16.83 14.65
N THR A 250 -5.65 17.09 13.42
CA THR A 250 -5.88 18.40 12.78
C THR A 250 -7.31 18.51 12.28
N VAL A 251 -7.92 19.69 12.35
CA VAL A 251 -9.19 19.96 11.65
C VAL A 251 -8.99 19.70 10.14
N PRO A 252 -9.93 19.00 9.48
CA PRO A 252 -9.78 18.61 8.09
C PRO A 252 -9.69 19.81 7.14
N ASN A 253 -8.69 19.78 6.25
CA ASN A 253 -8.50 20.76 5.19
C ASN A 253 -8.95 20.19 3.84
N LYS A 254 -9.65 21.00 3.05
CA LYS A 254 -10.12 20.58 1.73
C LYS A 254 -8.95 20.23 0.83
N LEU A 255 -9.01 19.05 0.20
CA LEU A 255 -8.04 18.63 -0.80
C LEU A 255 -8.33 19.30 -2.13
N THR A 256 -7.28 19.78 -2.78
CA THR A 256 -7.33 20.40 -4.09
C THR A 256 -6.39 19.68 -5.05
N GLY A 257 -6.77 19.60 -6.33
CA GLY A 257 -6.00 18.90 -7.36
C GLY A 257 -6.21 17.38 -7.36
N GLY A 258 -5.21 16.63 -7.82
CA GLY A 258 -5.30 15.18 -7.96
C GLY A 258 -6.12 14.73 -9.16
N LEU A 259 -6.71 13.54 -9.07
CA LEU A 259 -7.55 12.92 -10.10
C LEU A 259 -9.04 13.31 -10.00
N LEU A 260 -9.39 14.34 -9.24
CA LEU A 260 -10.79 14.74 -9.00
C LEU A 260 -11.60 14.92 -10.29
N GLY A 261 -11.01 15.49 -11.35
CA GLY A 261 -11.68 15.63 -12.64
C GLY A 261 -11.97 14.29 -13.34
N GLU A 262 -11.13 13.27 -13.15
CA GLU A 262 -11.40 11.92 -13.67
C GLU A 262 -12.43 11.19 -12.80
N TYR A 263 -12.42 11.43 -11.49
CA TYR A 263 -13.45 10.92 -10.59
C TYR A 263 -14.83 11.48 -10.97
N GLU A 264 -14.93 12.78 -11.26
CA GLU A 264 -16.20 13.40 -11.66
C GLU A 264 -16.75 12.81 -12.96
N LYS A 265 -15.88 12.55 -13.95
CA LYS A 265 -16.27 11.87 -15.19
C LYS A 265 -16.77 10.46 -14.93
N SER A 266 -16.06 9.70 -14.10
CA SER A 266 -16.44 8.34 -13.73
C SER A 266 -17.78 8.30 -13.00
N ALA A 267 -18.00 9.18 -12.02
CA ALA A 267 -19.28 9.27 -11.30
C ALA A 267 -20.47 9.57 -12.23
N LYS A 268 -20.27 10.47 -13.22
CA LYS A 268 -21.28 10.75 -14.25
C LYS A 268 -21.57 9.54 -15.13
N ARG A 269 -20.56 8.75 -15.51
CA ARG A 269 -20.75 7.51 -16.28
C ARG A 269 -21.53 6.45 -15.50
N LEU A 270 -21.31 6.38 -14.18
CA LEU A 270 -22.03 5.49 -13.27
C LEU A 270 -23.48 5.95 -12.99
N GLY A 271 -23.91 7.08 -13.54
CA GLY A 271 -25.27 7.59 -13.36
C GLY A 271 -25.55 8.23 -12.00
N ILE A 272 -24.51 8.57 -11.23
CA ILE A 272 -24.64 9.26 -9.95
C ILE A 272 -25.11 10.70 -10.20
N SER A 273 -26.08 11.17 -9.42
CA SER A 273 -26.65 12.50 -9.64
C SER A 273 -25.63 13.61 -9.34
N THR A 274 -25.77 14.76 -10.01
CA THR A 274 -24.90 15.93 -9.78
C THR A 274 -24.92 16.39 -8.32
N GLN A 275 -26.03 16.19 -7.61
CA GLN A 275 -26.13 16.55 -6.19
C GLN A 275 -25.29 15.61 -5.33
N GLU A 276 -25.40 14.30 -5.53
CA GLU A 276 -24.61 13.30 -4.80
C GLU A 276 -23.11 13.44 -5.10
N ILE A 277 -22.75 13.72 -6.36
CA ILE A 277 -21.35 13.98 -6.78
C ILE A 277 -20.72 15.09 -5.93
N ARG A 278 -21.46 16.16 -5.61
CA ARG A 278 -20.95 17.25 -4.77
C ARG A 278 -20.68 16.83 -3.34
N GLU A 279 -21.43 15.87 -2.81
CA GLU A 279 -21.24 15.36 -1.45
C GLU A 279 -20.08 14.36 -1.36
N ILE A 280 -19.96 13.48 -2.37
CA ILE A 280 -19.00 12.36 -2.33
C ILE A 280 -17.62 12.68 -2.92
N LEU A 281 -17.50 13.67 -3.82
CA LEU A 281 -16.23 14.01 -4.48
C LEU A 281 -15.55 15.28 -3.94
N ILE A 282 -16.08 15.90 -2.89
CA ILE A 282 -15.34 16.91 -2.13
C ILE A 282 -14.58 16.18 -1.02
N PHE A 283 -13.27 16.02 -1.21
CA PHE A 283 -12.41 15.35 -0.23
C PHE A 283 -11.73 16.32 0.71
N TYR A 284 -11.49 15.84 1.92
CA TYR A 284 -10.75 16.51 2.96
C TYR A 284 -9.60 15.63 3.44
N SER A 285 -8.61 16.27 4.04
CA SER A 285 -7.50 15.61 4.70
C SER A 285 -7.35 16.13 6.11
N SER A 286 -7.24 15.19 7.05
CA SER A 286 -6.83 15.42 8.43
C SER A 286 -5.57 14.60 8.72
N TYR A 287 -4.91 14.89 9.83
CA TYR A 287 -3.80 14.10 10.34
C TYR A 287 -4.06 13.77 11.80
N ILE A 288 -3.80 12.52 12.20
CA ILE A 288 -3.99 12.04 13.57
C ILE A 288 -2.69 11.44 14.10
N ARG A 289 -2.37 11.68 15.37
CA ARG A 289 -1.29 10.98 16.07
C ARG A 289 -1.88 9.97 17.06
N THR A 290 -1.77 8.70 16.70
CA THR A 290 -2.27 7.57 17.51
C THR A 290 -1.15 6.78 18.20
N GLY A 291 0.09 6.91 17.72
CA GLY A 291 1.28 6.24 18.27
C GLY A 291 2.49 7.18 18.42
N PHE A 292 3.63 6.60 18.77
CA PHE A 292 4.91 7.33 18.89
C PHE A 292 5.54 7.65 17.53
N ARG A 293 5.13 6.95 16.46
CA ARG A 293 5.53 7.20 15.08
C ARG A 293 4.97 8.54 14.57
N THR A 294 5.36 8.90 13.35
CA THR A 294 4.86 10.09 12.67
C THR A 294 3.33 10.04 12.52
N PRO A 295 2.63 11.19 12.56
CA PRO A 295 1.18 11.23 12.38
C PRO A 295 0.71 10.58 11.06
N TYR A 296 -0.45 9.93 11.11
CA TYR A 296 -1.13 9.30 9.98
C TYR A 296 -2.03 10.30 9.28
N ARG A 297 -2.19 10.18 7.96
CA ARG A 297 -3.13 11.02 7.20
C ARG A 297 -4.46 10.30 7.04
N LEU A 298 -5.53 11.03 7.32
CA LEU A 298 -6.90 10.61 7.11
C LEU A 298 -7.44 11.34 5.88
N GLU A 299 -7.96 10.60 4.90
CA GLU A 299 -8.68 11.13 3.75
C GLU A 299 -10.16 10.77 3.85
N LEU A 300 -11.05 11.73 3.64
CA LEU A 300 -12.48 11.51 3.81
C LEU A 300 -13.31 12.39 2.87
N PRO A 301 -14.45 11.90 2.35
CA PRO A 301 -15.43 12.73 1.66
C PRO A 301 -16.11 13.74 2.60
N CYS A 302 -16.75 14.75 2.03
CA CYS A 302 -17.38 15.85 2.78
C CYS A 302 -18.45 15.36 3.77
N TYR A 303 -19.30 14.41 3.37
CA TYR A 303 -20.36 13.86 4.23
C TYR A 303 -19.83 13.08 5.47
N CYS A 304 -18.52 12.86 5.56
CA CYS A 304 -17.88 12.17 6.69
C CYS A 304 -17.29 13.14 7.73
N ILE A 305 -17.20 14.45 7.44
CA ILE A 305 -16.48 15.42 8.29
C ILE A 305 -17.02 15.46 9.72
N ASP A 306 -18.33 15.50 9.88
CA ASP A 306 -18.97 15.61 11.20
C ASP A 306 -18.75 14.37 12.07
N ARG A 307 -18.37 13.24 11.45
CA ARG A 307 -18.05 11.96 12.12
C ARG A 307 -16.55 11.70 12.26
N LEU A 308 -15.70 12.67 11.90
CA LEU A 308 -14.25 12.52 12.03
C LEU A 308 -13.80 12.38 13.50
N SER A 309 -14.45 13.08 14.42
CA SER A 309 -14.13 12.96 15.86
C SER A 309 -14.35 11.53 16.36
N ASP A 310 -15.46 10.93 15.97
CA ASP A 310 -15.82 9.56 16.31
C ASP A 310 -14.84 8.55 15.68
N ALA A 311 -14.51 8.73 14.39
CA ALA A 311 -13.47 7.95 13.74
C ALA A 311 -12.13 8.06 14.48
N ALA A 312 -11.73 9.26 14.90
CA ALA A 312 -10.49 9.50 15.64
C ALA A 312 -10.47 8.77 16.99
N VAL A 313 -11.59 8.73 17.72
CA VAL A 313 -11.72 7.95 18.97
C VAL A 313 -11.49 6.46 18.70
N ILE A 314 -12.12 5.89 17.67
CA ILE A 314 -11.98 4.47 17.33
C ILE A 314 -10.53 4.16 16.94
N LEU A 315 -9.96 4.95 16.01
CA LEU A 315 -8.59 4.79 15.53
C LEU A 315 -7.60 4.85 16.69
N TYR A 316 -7.71 5.86 17.57
CA TYR A 316 -6.79 6.04 18.69
C TYR A 316 -6.94 4.98 19.79
N THR A 317 -8.17 4.59 20.10
CA THR A 317 -8.42 3.58 21.15
C THR A 317 -7.88 2.22 20.72
N THR A 318 -8.07 1.85 19.45
CA THR A 318 -7.67 0.54 18.90
C THR A 318 -6.26 0.52 18.32
N SER A 319 -5.48 1.59 18.49
CA SER A 319 -4.09 1.60 17.99
C SER A 319 -3.16 0.74 18.82
N GLU A 320 -2.36 -0.06 18.11
CA GLU A 320 -1.30 -0.90 18.65
C GLU A 320 -0.02 -0.09 18.94
N GLU A 321 1.06 -0.76 19.36
CA GLU A 321 2.33 -0.11 19.74
C GLU A 321 2.95 0.73 18.61
N ASP A 322 2.74 0.29 17.36
CA ASP A 322 3.21 1.00 16.18
C ASP A 322 2.35 2.22 15.84
N GLY A 323 1.19 2.40 16.50
CA GLY A 323 0.22 3.46 16.28
C GLY A 323 -0.83 3.13 15.21
N ILE A 324 -0.82 1.93 14.64
CA ILE A 324 -1.81 1.54 13.63
C ILE A 324 -3.00 0.87 14.34
N PRO A 325 -4.26 1.21 13.98
CA PRO A 325 -5.44 0.55 14.51
C PRO A 325 -5.46 -0.95 14.24
N PHE A 326 -5.85 -1.75 15.23
CA PHE A 326 -5.95 -3.21 15.18
C PHE A 326 -6.60 -3.74 13.89
N SER A 327 -7.76 -3.19 13.52
CA SER A 327 -8.49 -3.66 12.34
C SER A 327 -7.72 -3.43 11.03
N ILE A 328 -6.92 -2.35 10.96
CA ILE A 328 -6.09 -2.03 9.79
C ILE A 328 -4.86 -2.94 9.76
N ASN A 329 -4.22 -3.17 10.91
CA ASN A 329 -3.08 -4.07 11.01
C ASN A 329 -3.44 -5.52 10.69
N GLU A 330 -4.60 -6.00 11.14
CA GLU A 330 -5.06 -7.35 10.81
C GLU A 330 -5.38 -7.49 9.31
N ALA A 331 -5.97 -6.46 8.69
CA ALA A 331 -6.20 -6.47 7.24
C ALA A 331 -4.87 -6.52 6.46
N ASP A 332 -3.89 -5.68 6.83
CA ASP A 332 -2.54 -5.66 6.25
C ASP A 332 -1.83 -7.00 6.40
N ARG A 333 -1.90 -7.59 7.59
CA ARG A 333 -1.31 -8.90 7.88
C ARG A 333 -1.93 -10.02 7.05
N MET A 334 -3.24 -10.04 6.89
CA MET A 334 -3.96 -11.10 6.18
C MET A 334 -3.74 -11.06 4.66
N VAL A 335 -3.53 -9.88 4.08
CA VAL A 335 -3.38 -9.71 2.63
C VAL A 335 -1.92 -9.64 2.17
N ARG A 336 -0.97 -9.61 3.11
CA ARG A 336 0.45 -9.44 2.80
C ARG A 336 0.95 -10.51 1.81
N VAL A 337 1.21 -10.08 0.59
CA VAL A 337 1.84 -10.90 -0.45
C VAL A 337 3.34 -10.70 -0.35
N THR A 338 4.03 -11.61 0.34
CA THR A 338 5.49 -11.49 0.53
C THR A 338 6.28 -11.96 -0.69
N THR A 339 7.58 -11.63 -0.72
CA THR A 339 8.51 -12.13 -1.74
C THR A 339 8.61 -13.64 -1.68
N GLY A 340 8.55 -14.25 -0.49
CA GLY A 340 8.45 -15.70 -0.33
C GLY A 340 7.24 -16.30 -1.05
N ILE A 341 6.04 -15.73 -0.87
CA ILE A 341 4.82 -16.21 -1.54
C ILE A 341 4.95 -16.08 -3.07
N SER A 342 5.49 -14.96 -3.54
CA SER A 342 5.67 -14.72 -4.96
C SER A 342 6.66 -15.71 -5.60
N ASN A 343 7.79 -15.97 -4.92
CA ASN A 343 8.77 -16.96 -5.35
C ASN A 343 8.24 -18.40 -5.34
N ILE A 344 7.45 -18.77 -4.33
CA ILE A 344 6.76 -20.07 -4.30
C ILE A 344 5.85 -20.22 -5.51
N ARG A 345 5.08 -19.18 -5.86
CA ARG A 345 4.21 -19.20 -7.05
C ARG A 345 5.04 -19.34 -8.32
N THR A 346 6.15 -18.61 -8.46
CA THR A 346 7.05 -18.72 -9.61
C THR A 346 7.61 -20.14 -9.75
N LEU A 347 8.03 -20.78 -8.65
CA LEU A 347 8.47 -22.19 -8.65
C LEU A 347 7.35 -23.14 -9.08
N MET A 348 6.11 -22.91 -8.65
CA MET A 348 4.96 -23.71 -9.08
C MET A 348 4.69 -23.56 -10.58
N ILE A 349 4.80 -22.34 -11.12
CA ILE A 349 4.66 -22.07 -12.56
C ILE A 349 5.75 -22.85 -13.33
N TYR A 350 6.99 -22.77 -12.87
CA TYR A 350 8.10 -23.51 -13.48
C TYR A 350 7.89 -25.03 -13.43
N SER A 351 7.48 -25.57 -12.28
CA SER A 351 7.18 -26.99 -12.12
C SER A 351 6.11 -27.47 -13.11
N LYS A 352 5.05 -26.68 -13.30
CA LYS A 352 3.99 -26.98 -14.28
C LYS A 352 4.49 -26.87 -15.72
N ALA A 353 5.36 -25.92 -16.02
CA ALA A 353 5.99 -25.81 -17.34
C ALA A 353 6.88 -27.04 -17.62
N LEU A 354 7.62 -27.54 -16.63
CA LEU A 354 8.42 -28.75 -16.74
C LEU A 354 7.55 -29.99 -17.06
N GLU A 355 6.35 -30.10 -16.47
CA GLU A 355 5.38 -31.14 -16.81
C GLU A 355 4.97 -31.08 -18.28
N LEU A 356 4.81 -29.87 -18.85
CA LEU A 356 4.52 -29.68 -20.27
C LEU A 356 5.69 -30.11 -21.16
N VAL A 357 6.93 -29.80 -20.75
CA VAL A 357 8.14 -30.28 -21.45
C VAL A 357 8.22 -31.80 -21.43
N ASN A 358 8.00 -32.42 -20.27
CA ASN A 358 7.99 -33.88 -20.14
C ASN A 358 6.88 -34.54 -20.98
N ALA A 359 5.77 -33.85 -21.18
CA ALA A 359 4.67 -34.29 -22.04
C ALA A 359 4.92 -34.00 -23.54
N GLY A 360 6.06 -33.41 -23.92
CA GLY A 360 6.39 -33.03 -25.30
C GLY A 360 5.50 -31.90 -25.85
N LYS A 361 4.90 -31.09 -24.98
CA LYS A 361 4.02 -29.96 -25.34
C LYS A 361 4.75 -28.61 -25.35
N MET A 362 6.00 -28.60 -24.92
CA MET A 362 6.87 -27.43 -24.83
C MET A 362 8.31 -27.91 -25.00
N ASP A 363 9.15 -27.11 -25.65
CA ASP A 363 10.56 -27.45 -25.79
C ASP A 363 11.32 -27.02 -24.52
N PRO A 364 12.37 -27.75 -24.09
CA PRO A 364 13.15 -27.38 -22.91
C PRO A 364 13.69 -25.94 -22.95
N GLU A 365 14.04 -25.43 -24.14
CA GLU A 365 14.53 -24.09 -24.37
C GLU A 365 13.49 -23.00 -24.08
N ASP A 366 12.20 -23.31 -24.17
CA ASP A 366 11.09 -22.39 -23.89
C ASP A 366 11.04 -21.98 -22.42
N LEU A 367 11.59 -22.79 -21.51
CA LEU A 367 11.69 -22.48 -20.08
C LEU A 367 12.54 -21.23 -19.80
N ASN A 368 13.38 -20.80 -20.75
CA ASN A 368 14.12 -19.54 -20.64
C ASN A 368 13.20 -18.31 -20.59
N MET A 369 11.93 -18.43 -20.98
CA MET A 369 10.94 -17.37 -20.82
C MET A 369 10.58 -17.11 -19.35
N LEU A 370 10.80 -18.10 -18.48
CA LEU A 370 10.47 -18.06 -17.05
C LEU A 370 11.65 -17.65 -16.16
N THR A 371 12.79 -17.26 -16.76
CA THR A 371 13.91 -16.69 -16.00
C THR A 371 13.50 -15.33 -15.44
N LEU A 372 13.87 -15.05 -14.19
CA LEU A 372 13.62 -13.77 -13.56
C LEU A 372 14.35 -12.66 -14.32
N GLN A 373 13.81 -11.44 -14.32
CA GLN A 373 14.55 -10.31 -14.87
C GLN A 373 15.68 -9.88 -13.90
N HIS A 374 16.77 -9.34 -14.45
CA HIS A 374 17.92 -8.89 -13.65
C HIS A 374 17.50 -7.86 -12.58
N GLY A 375 17.67 -8.21 -11.31
CA GLY A 375 17.33 -7.37 -10.16
C GLY A 375 16.14 -7.86 -9.33
N GLU A 376 15.41 -8.87 -9.79
CA GLU A 376 14.35 -9.52 -9.01
C GLU A 376 14.92 -10.33 -7.83
N PRO A 377 14.47 -10.08 -6.58
CA PRO A 377 15.04 -10.71 -5.41
C PRO A 377 14.56 -12.15 -5.22
N TRP A 378 15.49 -13.10 -5.12
CA TRP A 378 15.19 -14.46 -4.72
C TRP A 378 15.24 -14.61 -3.20
N SER A 379 14.11 -14.90 -2.59
CA SER A 379 14.05 -15.33 -1.20
C SER A 379 12.88 -16.28 -0.95
N LEU A 380 13.16 -17.42 -0.32
CA LEU A 380 12.16 -18.37 0.18
C LEU A 380 11.86 -18.19 1.67
N ARG A 381 12.64 -17.34 2.35
CA ARG A 381 12.44 -16.97 3.75
C ARG A 381 12.27 -15.47 3.80
N ASP A 382 11.16 -14.98 4.32
CA ASP A 382 11.05 -13.56 4.60
C ASP A 382 12.02 -13.25 5.75
N GLU A 383 13.25 -12.83 5.42
CA GLU A 383 14.22 -12.33 6.40
C GLU A 383 13.73 -10.97 6.89
N ASP A 384 12.79 -11.02 7.83
CA ASP A 384 12.54 -10.06 8.92
C ASP A 384 11.39 -10.59 9.79
N TYR A 385 11.58 -11.78 10.35
CA TYR A 385 10.98 -12.14 11.64
C TYR A 385 12.07 -12.02 12.70
N ILE A 386 12.33 -10.79 13.16
CA ILE A 386 12.93 -10.63 14.48
C ILE A 386 11.78 -10.80 15.49
N GLU A 387 11.44 -12.06 15.78
CA GLU A 387 10.83 -12.40 17.06
C GLU A 387 11.87 -12.09 18.14
N PHE A 388 11.76 -10.94 18.81
CA PHE A 388 12.30 -10.82 20.16
C PHE A 388 11.34 -11.53 21.11
N LYS A 389 11.43 -12.87 21.11
CA LYS A 389 11.19 -13.73 22.26
C LYS A 389 12.38 -14.72 22.24
N GLU A 390 13.14 -14.93 23.31
CA GLU A 390 12.68 -14.98 24.68
C GLU A 390 13.87 -15.06 25.68
N VAL A 391 13.57 -14.72 26.93
CA VAL A 391 14.17 -15.12 28.23
C VAL A 391 15.45 -14.43 28.74
N GLY A 392 15.23 -13.67 29.81
CA GLY A 392 16.19 -13.20 30.81
C GLY A 392 15.45 -12.40 31.87
#